data_AF-A0A2P5M0Z1-F1
#
_entry.id   AF-A0A2P5M0Z1-F1
#
_cell.length_a   1.000
_cell.length_b   1.000
_cell.length_c   1.000
_cell.angle_alpha   90.00
_cell.angle_beta   90.00
_cell.angle_gamma   90.00
#
_symmetry.space_group_name_H-M   'P 1'
#
loop_
_entity.id
_entity.type
_entity.pdbx_description
1 polymer ?
#
loop_
_entity_poly.entity_id
_entity_poly.type
_entity_poly.pdbx_seq_one_letter_code
_entity_poly.pdbx_strand_id
1 'polypeptide(L)'
;MDKLSRIGLSALVTGSVASVISTAALAALSTLEGKGALEPTNATSHWLWGRKSRGRRDVDAAHTGVGYATHHASAVFWALPFEAWLAMQPPRSTFELIGDAAMMSGIAATVDYGVAPKR
;
A
#
# COMPACT_ATOMS: atom_id res chain seq x y z
N MET A 1 -11.08 -12.14 22.40
CA MET A 1 -11.31 -11.16 21.32
C MET A 1 -12.44 -11.65 20.45
N ASP A 2 -13.36 -10.78 20.08
CA ASP A 2 -14.36 -11.10 19.05
C ASP A 2 -13.72 -11.18 17.65
N LYS A 3 -14.49 -11.69 16.67
CA LYS A 3 -14.03 -11.92 15.29
C LYS A 3 -13.58 -10.64 14.59
N LEU A 4 -14.27 -9.52 14.83
CA LEU A 4 -13.98 -8.23 14.20
C LEU A 4 -12.67 -7.65 14.73
N SER A 5 -12.47 -7.70 16.05
CA SER A 5 -11.22 -7.30 16.71
C SER A 5 -10.03 -8.10 16.18
N ARG A 6 -10.20 -9.40 15.90
CA ARG A 6 -9.14 -10.24 15.31
C ARG A 6 -8.81 -9.82 13.87
N ILE A 7 -9.83 -9.61 13.04
CA ILE A 7 -9.64 -9.14 11.66
C ILE A 7 -8.92 -7.79 11.65
N GLY A 8 -9.33 -6.86 12.53
CA GLY A 8 -8.71 -5.55 12.64
C GLY A 8 -7.22 -5.63 13.01
N LEU A 9 -6.86 -6.43 14.02
CA LEU A 9 -5.46 -6.63 14.39
C LEU A 9 -4.66 -7.32 13.28
N SER A 10 -5.21 -8.34 12.64
CA SER A 10 -4.56 -8.99 11.50
C SER A 10 -4.32 -7.99 10.37
N ALA A 11 -5.30 -7.14 10.04
CA ALA A 11 -5.19 -6.15 8.98
C ALA A 11 -4.14 -5.08 9.29
N LEU A 12 -3.99 -4.69 10.57
CA LEU A 12 -2.91 -3.81 10.99
C LEU A 12 -1.54 -4.45 10.75
N VAL A 13 -1.37 -5.73 11.06
CA VAL A 13 -0.09 -6.44 10.84
C VAL A 13 0.15 -6.64 9.34
N THR A 14 -0.79 -7.26 8.63
CA THR A 14 -0.67 -7.58 7.19
C THR A 14 -0.50 -6.31 6.37
N GLY A 15 -1.29 -5.28 6.63
CA GLY A 15 -1.19 -3.98 5.96
C GLY A 15 0.12 -3.25 6.27
N SER A 16 0.63 -3.33 7.50
CA SER A 16 1.93 -2.74 7.85
C SER A 16 3.08 -3.43 7.15
N VAL A 17 3.08 -4.77 7.12
CA VAL A 17 4.10 -5.55 6.41
C VAL A 17 4.03 -5.28 4.91
N ALA A 18 2.84 -5.27 4.33
CA ALA A 18 2.63 -4.93 2.92
C ALA A 18 3.12 -3.50 2.60
N SER A 19 2.82 -2.52 3.47
CA SER A 19 3.28 -1.13 3.35
C SER A 19 4.80 -1.04 3.29
N VAL A 20 5.50 -1.67 4.23
CA VAL A 20 6.97 -1.61 4.32
C VAL A 20 7.60 -2.31 3.11
N ILE A 21 7.16 -3.53 2.78
CA ILE A 21 7.72 -4.31 1.68
C ILE A 21 7.49 -3.60 0.34
N SER A 22 6.28 -3.11 0.08
CA SER A 22 5.97 -2.39 -1.17
C SER A 22 6.73 -1.07 -1.27
N THR A 23 6.90 -0.32 -0.16
CA THR A 23 7.72 0.90 -0.14
C THR A 23 9.17 0.60 -0.51
N ALA A 24 9.75 -0.46 0.08
CA ALA A 24 11.11 -0.89 -0.23
C ALA A 24 11.26 -1.35 -1.69
N ALA A 25 10.28 -2.12 -2.19
CA ALA A 25 10.27 -2.57 -3.58
C ALA A 25 10.19 -1.38 -4.56
N LEU A 26 9.34 -0.39 -4.30
CA LEU A 26 9.22 0.82 -5.10
C LEU A 26 10.50 1.66 -5.06
N ALA A 27 11.14 1.78 -3.89
CA ALA A 27 12.41 2.47 -3.75
C ALA A 27 13.53 1.79 -4.57
N ALA A 28 13.59 0.46 -4.53
CA ALA A 28 14.53 -0.32 -5.31
C ALA A 28 14.28 -0.16 -6.82
N LEU A 29 13.04 -0.32 -7.27
CA LEU A 29 12.65 -0.14 -8.68
C LEU A 29 12.94 1.28 -9.18
N SER A 30 12.60 2.31 -8.40
CA SER A 30 12.90 3.70 -8.74
C SER A 30 14.41 3.92 -8.93
N THR A 31 15.23 3.33 -8.06
CA THR A 31 16.68 3.41 -8.16
C THR A 31 17.20 2.69 -9.41
N LEU A 32 16.66 1.52 -9.75
CA LEU A 32 16.99 0.78 -10.98
C LEU A 32 16.61 1.56 -12.25
N GLU A 33 15.59 2.41 -12.19
CA GLU A 33 15.21 3.35 -13.26
C GLU A 33 16.04 4.63 -13.30
N GLY A 34 17.08 4.78 -12.46
CA GLY A 34 17.91 5.99 -12.39
C GLY A 34 17.24 7.18 -11.71
N LYS A 35 16.15 6.95 -10.97
CA LYS A 35 15.38 7.96 -10.21
C LYS A 35 15.75 7.94 -8.73
N GLY A 36 15.19 8.87 -7.96
CA GLY A 36 15.43 8.91 -6.51
C GLY A 36 14.68 7.79 -5.78
N ALA A 37 15.31 7.14 -4.81
CA ALA A 37 14.69 6.06 -4.02
C ALA A 37 13.40 6.50 -3.29
N LEU A 38 13.34 7.78 -2.86
CA LEU A 38 12.18 8.35 -2.16
C LEU A 38 11.15 8.99 -3.09
N GLU A 39 11.45 9.08 -4.38
CA GLU A 39 10.60 9.74 -5.36
C GLU A 39 9.19 9.13 -5.43
N PRO A 40 8.99 7.80 -5.37
CA PRO A 40 7.66 7.20 -5.34
C PRO A 40 6.88 7.57 -4.08
N THR A 41 7.51 7.47 -2.90
CA THR A 41 6.89 7.81 -1.61
C THR A 41 6.51 9.28 -1.57
N ASN A 42 7.41 10.17 -1.99
CA ASN A 42 7.15 11.60 -2.05
C ASN A 42 6.01 11.91 -3.01
N ALA A 43 5.96 11.26 -4.18
CA ALA A 43 4.90 11.46 -5.16
C ALA A 43 3.51 11.14 -4.61
N THR A 44 3.35 10.20 -3.67
CA THR A 44 2.05 9.89 -3.04
C THR A 44 1.43 11.11 -2.35
N SER A 45 2.23 12.08 -1.89
CA SER A 45 1.74 13.33 -1.29
C SER A 45 1.12 14.33 -2.29
N HIS A 46 1.09 14.01 -3.59
CA HIS A 46 0.55 14.89 -4.65
C HIS A 46 -0.91 15.31 -4.43
N TRP A 47 -1.70 14.51 -3.71
CA TRP A 47 -3.10 14.85 -3.45
C TRP A 47 -3.24 16.12 -2.59
N LEU A 48 -2.22 16.44 -1.77
CA LEU A 48 -2.18 17.63 -0.93
C LEU A 48 -1.33 18.75 -1.55
N TRP A 49 -0.22 18.42 -2.20
CA TRP A 49 0.78 19.40 -2.68
C TRP A 49 0.81 19.57 -4.21
N GLY A 50 -0.03 18.85 -4.94
CA GLY A 50 -0.09 18.87 -6.40
C GLY A 50 1.17 18.33 -7.06
N ARG A 51 1.46 18.79 -8.29
CA ARG A 51 2.62 18.36 -9.10
C ARG A 51 3.99 18.57 -8.44
N LYS A 52 4.08 19.42 -7.41
CA LYS A 52 5.34 19.75 -6.72
C LYS A 52 5.97 18.55 -6.01
N SER A 53 5.20 17.51 -5.72
CA SER A 53 5.69 16.28 -5.09
C SER A 53 6.41 15.33 -6.05
N ARG A 54 6.26 15.50 -7.38
CA ARG A 54 6.85 14.63 -8.40
C ARG A 54 8.33 14.96 -8.61
N GLY A 55 9.18 13.96 -8.77
CA GLY A 55 10.61 14.16 -9.02
C GLY A 55 11.42 14.60 -7.79
N ARG A 56 10.78 14.69 -6.62
CA ARG A 56 11.38 15.23 -5.40
C ARG A 56 12.17 14.13 -4.69
N ARG A 57 13.46 14.36 -4.49
CA ARG A 57 14.40 13.36 -3.97
C ARG A 57 14.72 13.54 -2.49
N ASP A 58 14.49 14.73 -1.94
CA ASP A 58 14.79 15.05 -0.55
C ASP A 58 13.80 14.40 0.42
N VAL A 59 14.30 14.11 1.62
CA VAL A 59 13.48 13.68 2.77
C VAL A 59 12.86 14.92 3.41
N ASP A 60 11.54 14.98 3.51
CA ASP A 60 10.87 15.93 4.40
C ASP A 60 9.52 15.42 4.93
N ALA A 61 9.06 16.06 6.00
CA ALA A 61 7.78 15.70 6.63
C ALA A 61 6.59 15.93 5.67
N ALA A 62 6.64 16.97 4.85
CA ALA A 62 5.54 17.36 3.97
C ALA A 62 5.28 16.34 2.85
N HIS A 63 6.32 15.75 2.26
CA HIS A 63 6.20 14.84 1.13
C HIS A 63 6.49 13.40 1.51
N THR A 64 7.60 13.14 2.21
CA THR A 64 7.96 11.79 2.63
C THR A 64 7.03 11.30 3.74
N GLY A 65 6.82 12.15 4.75
CA GLY A 65 5.92 11.83 5.87
C GLY A 65 4.48 11.64 5.43
N VAL A 66 3.90 12.64 4.75
CA VAL A 66 2.52 12.56 4.24
C VAL A 66 2.38 11.44 3.21
N GLY A 67 3.34 11.29 2.31
CA GLY A 67 3.32 10.27 1.27
C GLY A 67 3.36 8.86 1.84
N TYR A 68 4.26 8.60 2.78
CA TYR A 68 4.32 7.31 3.48
C TYR A 68 3.07 7.06 4.34
N ALA A 69 2.58 8.06 5.07
CA ALA A 69 1.37 7.91 5.87
C ALA A 69 0.14 7.58 5.01
N THR A 70 0.02 8.23 3.85
CA THR A 70 -1.05 7.96 2.89
C THR A 70 -0.94 6.52 2.34
N HIS A 71 0.27 6.10 1.93
CA HIS A 71 0.53 4.74 1.46
C HIS A 71 0.22 3.70 2.53
N HIS A 72 0.69 3.92 3.76
CA HIS A 72 0.49 3.03 4.88
C HIS A 72 -0.99 2.90 5.25
N ALA A 73 -1.72 4.01 5.32
CA ALA A 73 -3.16 4.00 5.56
C ALA A 73 -3.91 3.24 4.46
N SER A 74 -3.52 3.42 3.19
CA SER A 74 -4.09 2.66 2.08
C SER A 74 -3.81 1.16 2.19
N ALA A 75 -2.57 0.78 2.52
CA ALA A 75 -2.19 -0.63 2.69
C ALA A 75 -2.97 -1.32 3.83
N VAL A 76 -3.15 -0.64 4.97
CA VAL A 76 -3.99 -1.13 6.07
C VAL A 76 -5.47 -1.18 5.67
N PHE A 77 -5.96 -0.17 4.96
CA PHE A 77 -7.32 -0.15 4.45
C PHE A 77 -7.62 -1.35 3.54
N TRP A 78 -6.73 -1.66 2.59
CA TRP A 78 -6.89 -2.81 1.70
C TRP A 78 -6.63 -4.17 2.38
N ALA A 79 -5.87 -4.19 3.47
CA ALA A 79 -5.73 -5.39 4.30
C ALA A 79 -7.02 -5.77 5.04
N LEU A 80 -7.91 -4.81 5.35
CA LEU A 80 -9.19 -5.10 6.02
C LEU A 80 -10.09 -6.05 5.22
N PRO A 81 -10.48 -5.76 3.96
CA PRO A 81 -11.29 -6.69 3.17
C PRO A 81 -10.55 -7.99 2.86
N PHE A 82 -9.20 -7.97 2.79
CA PHE A 82 -8.40 -9.18 2.58
C PHE A 82 -8.49 -10.13 3.77
N GLU A 83 -8.21 -9.63 4.97
CA GLU A 83 -8.28 -10.41 6.22
C GLU A 83 -9.72 -10.82 6.55
N ALA A 84 -10.71 -9.95 6.26
CA ALA A 84 -12.12 -10.31 6.38
C ALA A 84 -12.49 -11.46 5.45
N TRP A 85 -12.00 -11.45 4.21
CA TRP A 85 -12.19 -12.56 3.27
C TRP A 85 -11.50 -13.82 3.79
N LEU A 86 -10.22 -13.77 4.13
CA LEU A 86 -9.49 -14.94 4.67
C LEU A 86 -10.18 -15.54 5.89
N ALA A 87 -10.74 -14.72 6.78
CA ALA A 87 -11.47 -15.16 7.96
C ALA A 87 -12.82 -15.87 7.67
N MET A 88 -13.26 -15.91 6.42
CA MET A 88 -14.45 -16.66 5.96
C MET A 88 -14.08 -17.92 5.18
N GLN A 89 -12.80 -18.16 4.92
CA GLN A 89 -12.33 -19.22 4.04
C GLN A 89 -11.70 -20.37 4.83
N PRO A 90 -11.64 -21.58 4.26
CA PRO A 90 -10.87 -22.68 4.84
C PRO A 90 -9.37 -22.32 4.92
N PRO A 91 -8.58 -23.04 5.72
CA PRO A 91 -7.13 -22.90 5.74
C PRO A 91 -6.53 -23.03 4.33
N ARG A 92 -5.57 -22.17 3.98
CA ARG A 92 -4.93 -22.12 2.66
C ARG A 92 -3.46 -22.49 2.75
N SER A 93 -2.95 -23.08 1.68
CA SER A 93 -1.52 -23.24 1.46
C SER A 93 -0.85 -21.89 1.16
N THR A 94 0.46 -21.82 1.31
CA THR A 94 1.24 -20.60 1.03
C THR A 94 1.05 -20.11 -0.41
N PHE A 95 0.98 -21.02 -1.40
CA PHE A 95 0.80 -20.64 -2.80
C PHE A 95 -0.58 -20.05 -3.08
N GLU A 96 -1.63 -20.60 -2.45
CA GLU A 96 -2.97 -20.03 -2.54
C GLU A 96 -3.03 -18.63 -1.92
N LEU A 97 -2.41 -18.43 -0.75
CA LEU A 97 -2.32 -17.11 -0.12
C LEU A 97 -1.60 -16.07 -0.99
N ILE A 98 -0.54 -16.46 -1.70
CA ILE A 98 0.13 -15.59 -2.67
C ILE A 98 -0.82 -15.22 -3.81
N GLY A 99 -1.56 -16.20 -4.34
CA GLY A 99 -2.57 -15.99 -5.38
C GLY A 99 -3.68 -15.03 -4.93
N ASP A 100 -4.19 -15.20 -3.71
CA ASP A 100 -5.21 -14.34 -3.13
C ASP A 100 -4.70 -12.91 -2.91
N ALA A 101 -3.46 -12.78 -2.42
CA ALA A 101 -2.82 -11.47 -2.22
C ALA A 101 -2.60 -10.75 -3.56
N ALA A 102 -2.21 -11.49 -4.61
CA ALA A 102 -2.09 -10.95 -5.96
C ALA A 102 -3.45 -10.52 -6.52
N MET A 103 -4.51 -11.31 -6.31
CA MET A 103 -5.87 -10.95 -6.71
C MET A 103 -6.35 -9.70 -5.97
N MET A 104 -6.17 -9.62 -4.66
CA MET A 104 -6.52 -8.43 -3.87
C MET A 104 -5.75 -7.20 -4.34
N SER A 105 -4.45 -7.34 -4.63
CA SER A 105 -3.63 -6.25 -5.18
C SER A 105 -4.15 -5.77 -6.54
N GLY A 106 -4.62 -6.69 -7.40
CA GLY A 106 -5.26 -6.37 -8.67
C GLY A 106 -6.58 -5.62 -8.50
N ILE A 107 -7.41 -6.02 -7.54
CA ILE A 107 -8.65 -5.30 -7.19
C ILE A 107 -8.31 -3.89 -6.70
N ALA A 108 -7.36 -3.77 -5.76
CA ALA A 108 -6.92 -2.49 -5.22
C ALA A 108 -6.43 -1.55 -6.33
N ALA A 109 -5.55 -2.03 -7.21
CA ALA A 109 -5.06 -1.27 -8.35
C ALA A 109 -6.19 -0.85 -9.30
N THR A 110 -7.13 -1.75 -9.58
CA THR A 110 -8.28 -1.44 -10.45
C THR A 110 -9.16 -0.35 -9.86
N VAL A 111 -9.41 -0.37 -8.54
CA VAL A 111 -10.20 0.66 -7.87
C VAL A 111 -9.42 1.98 -7.80
N ASP A 112 -8.17 1.94 -7.35
CA ASP A 112 -7.34 3.14 -7.12
C ASP A 112 -7.01 3.91 -8.40
N TYR A 113 -6.98 3.22 -9.56
CA TYR A 113 -6.67 3.83 -10.86
C TYR A 113 -7.84 3.87 -11.86
N GLY A 114 -8.85 3.02 -11.69
CA GLY A 114 -10.01 2.95 -12.57
C GLY A 114 -11.23 3.73 -12.07
N VAL A 115 -11.40 3.83 -10.75
CA VAL A 115 -12.55 4.51 -10.13
C VAL A 115 -12.17 5.90 -9.62
N ALA A 116 -10.97 6.07 -9.07
CA ALA A 116 -10.51 7.35 -8.58
C ALA A 116 -10.40 8.38 -9.74
N PRO A 117 -10.72 9.67 -9.50
CA PRO A 117 -10.55 10.71 -10.50
C PRO A 117 -9.13 10.76 -11.05
N LYS A 118 -8.98 11.07 -12.35
CA LYS A 118 -7.67 11.27 -12.97
C LYS A 118 -6.96 12.45 -12.30
N ARG A 119 -5.68 12.25 -12.00
CA ARG A 119 -4.80 13.12 -11.21
C ARG A 119 -3.53 13.45 -11.98
#